data_AF-A0A3Q4I5M8-F1
#
_entry.id   AF-A0A3Q4I5M8-F1
#
_cell.length_a   1.000
_cell.length_b   1.000
_cell.length_c   1.000
_cell.angle_alpha   90.00
_cell.angle_beta   90.00
_cell.angle_gamma   90.00
#
_symmetry.space_group_name_H-M   'P 1'
#
loop_
_entity.id
_entity.type
_entity.pdbx_description
1 polymer ?
#
loop_
_entity_poly.entity_id
_entity_poly.type
_entity_poly.pdbx_seq_one_letter_code
_entity_poly.pdbx_strand_id
1 'polypeptide(L)'
;MHKLCSELEMVASCYEAKRDKLKETRELYKKSKMLMHVHAFYRILQDIKEKIQKMKVYQESLMESLGYILEKHVPLPREDSSTNKKKKIHENLISLNEILEILMNKTLNTPHDPYVAIDDTFWPPYVEMLLRYGIAVRHHENNFKIRLETFF
;
A
#
# COMPACT_ATOMS: atom_id res chain seq x y z
N MET A 1 26.36 -44.12 62.93
CA MET A 1 25.94 -44.46 61.55
C MET A 1 24.62 -43.80 61.17
N HIS A 2 23.50 -44.01 61.86
CA HIS A 2 22.20 -43.40 61.50
C HIS A 2 22.18 -41.87 61.36
N LYS A 3 22.84 -41.13 62.25
CA LYS A 3 22.91 -39.66 62.18
C LYS A 3 23.60 -39.15 60.91
N LEU A 4 24.69 -39.81 60.51
CA LEU A 4 25.44 -39.46 59.30
C LEU A 4 24.62 -39.73 58.03
N CYS A 5 23.88 -40.85 57.98
CA CYS A 5 22.99 -41.14 56.84
C CYS A 5 21.89 -40.10 56.70
N SER A 6 21.24 -39.71 57.81
CA SER A 6 20.20 -38.67 57.81
C SER A 6 20.73 -37.31 57.36
N GLU A 7 21.93 -36.92 57.79
CA GLU A 7 22.59 -35.69 57.34
C GLU A 7 22.92 -35.73 55.84
N LEU A 8 23.41 -36.85 55.32
CA LEU A 8 23.69 -37.03 53.88
C LEU A 8 22.43 -37.01 53.02
N GLU A 9 21.34 -37.62 53.48
CA GLU A 9 20.03 -37.58 52.80
C GLU A 9 19.50 -36.14 52.71
N MET A 10 19.54 -35.38 53.80
CA MET A 10 19.14 -33.96 53.78
C MET A 10 19.97 -33.15 52.80
N VAL A 11 21.29 -33.36 52.76
CA VAL A 11 22.19 -32.69 51.83
C VAL A 11 21.82 -33.06 50.38
N ALA A 12 21.61 -34.34 50.08
CA ALA A 12 21.20 -34.80 48.76
C ALA A 12 19.88 -34.16 48.31
N SER A 13 18.85 -34.17 49.16
CA SER A 13 17.57 -33.52 48.87
C SER A 13 17.70 -32.01 48.66
N CYS A 14 18.59 -31.34 49.41
CA CYS A 14 18.87 -29.92 49.22
C CYS A 14 19.52 -29.64 47.84
N TYR A 15 20.46 -30.49 47.41
CA TYR A 15 21.07 -30.39 46.08
C TYR A 15 20.06 -30.62 44.95
N GLU A 16 19.16 -31.58 45.11
CA GLU A 16 18.09 -31.84 44.14
C GLU A 16 17.14 -30.65 44.02
N ALA A 17 16.65 -30.13 45.15
CA ALA A 17 15.79 -28.95 45.18
C ALA A 17 16.48 -27.73 44.54
N LYS A 18 17.77 -27.51 44.82
CA LYS A 18 18.55 -26.43 44.21
C LYS A 18 18.68 -26.60 42.70
N ARG A 19 18.94 -27.82 42.22
CA ARG A 19 19.04 -28.14 40.80
C ARG A 19 17.73 -27.89 40.07
N ASP A 20 16.61 -28.30 40.65
CA ASP A 20 15.31 -28.20 40.00
C ASP A 20 14.83 -26.74 39.95
N LYS A 21 15.08 -25.95 41.01
CA LYS A 21 14.87 -24.50 41.01
C LYS A 21 15.74 -23.77 39.97
N LEU A 22 16.98 -24.23 39.75
CA LEU A 22 17.86 -23.69 38.70
C LEU A 22 17.32 -23.99 37.29
N LYS A 23 16.76 -25.19 37.07
CA LYS A 23 16.13 -25.53 35.78
C LYS A 23 14.91 -24.65 35.52
N GLU A 24 14.04 -24.48 36.52
CA GLU A 24 12.84 -23.65 36.41
C GLU A 24 13.17 -22.19 36.08
N THR A 25 14.12 -21.60 36.81
CA THR A 25 14.56 -20.20 36.57
C THR A 25 15.17 -20.01 35.19
N ARG A 26 15.93 -21.00 34.69
CA ARG A 26 16.47 -20.96 33.32
C ARG A 26 15.37 -20.98 32.26
N GLU A 27 14.34 -21.80 32.44
CA GLU A 27 13.20 -21.85 31.51
C GLU A 27 12.36 -20.57 31.55
N LEU A 28 12.14 -20.00 32.74
CA LEU A 28 11.47 -18.70 32.88
C LEU A 28 12.25 -17.58 32.19
N TYR A 29 13.57 -17.55 32.33
CA TYR A 29 14.42 -16.56 31.66
C TYR A 29 14.33 -16.66 30.13
N LYS A 30 14.35 -17.88 29.57
CA LYS A 30 14.15 -18.09 28.13
C LYS A 30 12.79 -17.57 27.64
N LYS A 31 11.72 -17.88 28.39
CA LYS A 31 10.36 -17.40 28.09
C LYS A 31 10.27 -15.88 28.14
N SER A 32 10.85 -15.26 29.17
CA SER A 32 10.90 -13.80 29.32
C SER A 32 11.65 -13.13 28.17
N LYS A 33 12.81 -13.68 27.77
CA LYS A 33 13.58 -13.17 26.62
C LYS A 33 12.79 -13.26 25.31
N MET A 34 12.11 -14.38 25.07
CA MET A 34 11.24 -14.54 23.90
C MET A 34 10.11 -13.51 23.91
N LEU A 35 9.44 -13.33 25.06
CA LEU A 35 8.35 -12.36 25.19
C LEU A 35 8.81 -10.93 24.92
N MET A 36 10.00 -10.54 25.39
CA MET A 36 10.58 -9.22 25.09
C MET A 36 10.80 -9.02 23.58
N HIS A 37 11.33 -10.03 22.87
CA HIS A 37 11.50 -9.94 21.42
C HIS A 37 10.17 -9.82 20.69
N VAL A 38 9.16 -10.61 21.08
CA VAL A 38 7.81 -10.54 20.51
C VAL A 38 7.21 -9.15 20.75
N HIS A 39 7.36 -8.60 21.95
CA HIS A 39 6.87 -7.26 22.27
C HIS A 39 7.56 -6.16 21.45
N ALA A 40 8.89 -6.24 21.28
CA ALA A 40 9.63 -5.30 20.45
C ALA A 40 9.17 -5.37 18.98
N PHE A 41 9.01 -6.58 18.45
CA PHE A 41 8.50 -6.79 17.09
C PHE A 41 7.09 -6.25 16.91
N TYR A 42 6.20 -6.49 17.87
CA TYR A 42 4.84 -5.94 17.87
C TYR A 42 4.83 -4.41 17.81
N ARG A 43 5.70 -3.73 18.57
CA ARG A 43 5.80 -2.26 18.51
C ARG A 43 6.25 -1.76 17.13
N ILE A 44 7.21 -2.43 16.50
CA ILE A 44 7.67 -2.09 15.15
C ILE A 44 6.54 -2.26 14.14
N LEU A 45 5.80 -3.38 14.20
CA LEU A 45 4.66 -3.61 13.32
C LEU A 45 3.59 -2.54 13.47
N GLN A 46 3.33 -2.10 14.70
CA GLN A 46 2.36 -1.05 14.98
C GLN A 46 2.79 0.30 14.38
N ASP A 47 4.07 0.69 14.52
CA ASP A 47 4.61 1.90 13.88
C ASP A 47 4.52 1.83 12.34
N ILE A 48 4.86 0.68 11.75
CA ILE A 48 4.73 0.46 10.30
C ILE A 48 3.27 0.60 9.86
N LYS A 49 2.33 -0.01 10.61
CA LYS A 49 0.90 0.08 10.32
C LYS A 49 0.42 1.54 10.35
N GLU A 50 0.84 2.31 11.35
CA GLU A 50 0.48 3.73 11.47
C GLU A 50 1.07 4.57 10.33
N LYS A 51 2.30 4.31 9.92
CA LYS A 51 2.93 4.97 8.77
C LYS A 51 2.20 4.67 7.47
N ILE A 52 1.84 3.40 7.22
CA ILE A 52 1.04 3.01 6.05
C ILE A 52 -0.30 3.73 6.06
N GLN A 53 -0.98 3.79 7.21
CA GLN A 53 -2.28 4.45 7.31
C GLN A 53 -2.17 5.96 7.04
N LYS A 54 -1.15 6.64 7.59
CA LYS A 54 -0.90 8.06 7.33
C LYS A 54 -0.64 8.33 5.85
N MET A 55 0.15 7.47 5.19
CA MET A 55 0.42 7.59 3.76
C MET A 55 -0.83 7.43 2.91
N LYS A 56 -1.71 6.47 3.25
CA LYS A 56 -2.99 6.28 2.55
C LYS A 56 -3.88 7.52 2.64
N VAL A 57 -4.06 8.07 3.84
CA VAL A 57 -4.87 9.28 4.05
C VAL A 57 -4.30 10.46 3.28
N TYR A 58 -2.97 10.63 3.28
CA TYR A 58 -2.33 11.69 2.52
C TYR A 58 -2.55 11.54 1.01
N GLN A 59 -2.39 10.32 0.48
CA GLN A 59 -2.65 10.03 -0.93
C GLN A 59 -4.11 10.30 -1.31
N GLU A 60 -5.08 9.86 -0.50
CA GLU A 60 -6.50 10.11 -0.72
C GLU A 60 -6.81 11.62 -0.79
N SER A 61 -6.29 12.40 0.16
CA SER A 61 -6.46 13.86 0.19
C SER A 61 -5.82 14.55 -1.02
N LEU A 62 -4.66 14.07 -1.48
CA LEU A 62 -4.00 14.59 -2.67
C LEU A 62 -4.83 14.32 -3.93
N MET A 63 -5.37 13.11 -4.07
CA MET A 63 -6.23 12.72 -5.19
C MET A 63 -7.55 13.51 -5.20
N GLU A 64 -8.16 13.73 -4.04
CA GLU A 64 -9.35 14.57 -3.90
C GLU A 64 -9.07 16.02 -4.33
N SER A 65 -7.95 16.59 -3.88
CA SER A 65 -7.52 17.95 -4.24
C SER A 65 -7.26 18.08 -5.74
N LEU A 66 -6.60 17.08 -6.34
CA LEU A 66 -6.38 17.03 -7.78
C LEU A 66 -7.71 16.95 -8.54
N GLY A 67 -8.60 16.05 -8.13
CA GLY A 67 -9.92 15.90 -8.72
C GLY A 67 -10.71 17.20 -8.72
N TYR A 68 -10.72 17.91 -7.59
CA TYR A 68 -11.36 19.22 -7.47
C TYR A 68 -10.80 20.27 -8.44
N ILE A 69 -9.46 20.34 -8.58
CA ILE A 69 -8.80 21.27 -9.52
C ILE A 69 -9.16 20.91 -10.96
N LEU A 70 -9.12 19.63 -11.31
CA LEU A 70 -9.42 19.16 -12.67
C LEU A 70 -10.88 19.38 -13.04
N GLU A 71 -11.82 19.13 -12.14
CA GLU A 71 -13.24 19.38 -12.40
C GLU A 71 -13.52 20.86 -12.67
N LYS A 72 -12.85 21.76 -11.92
CA LYS A 72 -13.02 23.20 -12.05
C LYS A 72 -12.40 23.78 -13.33
N HIS A 73 -11.24 23.28 -13.74
CA HIS A 73 -10.44 23.89 -14.82
C HIS A 73 -10.43 23.09 -16.13
N VAL A 74 -10.75 21.80 -16.08
CA VAL A 74 -10.77 20.87 -17.21
C VAL A 74 -12.06 20.03 -17.17
N PRO A 75 -13.24 20.67 -17.21
CA PRO A 75 -14.50 19.94 -17.21
C PRO A 75 -14.68 19.20 -18.55
N LEU A 76 -15.39 18.08 -18.50
CA LEU A 76 -15.88 17.41 -19.71
C LEU A 76 -16.70 18.40 -20.56
N PRO A 77 -16.63 18.34 -21.90
CA PRO A 77 -17.49 19.13 -22.76
C PRO A 77 -18.95 18.84 -22.42
N ARG A 78 -19.69 19.87 -22.03
CA ARG A 78 -21.15 19.81 -21.99
C ARG A 78 -21.64 20.15 -23.39
N GLU A 79 -22.61 19.40 -23.90
CA GLU A 79 -23.31 19.79 -25.13
C GLU A 79 -24.04 21.12 -24.84
N ASP A 80 -23.43 22.23 -25.25
CA ASP A 80 -24.10 23.51 -25.27
C ASP A 80 -25.25 23.41 -26.29
N SER A 81 -26.48 23.54 -25.81
CA SER A 81 -27.73 23.37 -26.56
C SER A 81 -27.99 24.50 -27.56
N SER A 82 -27.05 24.77 -28.47
CA SER A 82 -27.25 25.72 -29.55
C SER A 82 -26.82 25.15 -30.92
N THR A 83 -27.84 24.89 -31.72
CA THR A 83 -27.84 24.74 -33.19
C THR A 83 -27.27 23.45 -33.80
N ASN A 84 -28.23 22.60 -34.19
CA ASN A 84 -28.24 21.73 -35.37
C ASN A 84 -27.12 20.70 -35.59
N LYS A 85 -27.51 19.43 -35.38
CA LYS A 85 -26.96 18.20 -35.96
C LYS A 85 -25.48 17.93 -35.64
N LYS A 86 -25.22 17.25 -34.50
CA LYS A 86 -24.17 16.23 -34.40
C LYS A 86 -24.36 15.37 -33.14
N LYS A 87 -24.65 14.09 -33.40
CA LYS A 87 -24.49 12.85 -32.62
C LYS A 87 -24.29 12.95 -31.09
N LYS A 88 -25.20 12.28 -30.35
CA LYS A 88 -25.12 11.81 -28.95
C LYS A 88 -23.84 11.00 -28.64
N ILE A 89 -22.66 11.61 -28.63
CA ILE A 89 -21.36 10.90 -28.48
C ILE A 89 -20.89 10.87 -27.01
N HIS A 90 -21.49 11.67 -26.12
CA HIS A 90 -20.85 12.01 -24.84
C HIS A 90 -21.33 11.20 -23.61
N GLU A 91 -22.23 10.23 -23.75
CA GLU A 91 -22.83 9.55 -22.58
C GLU A 91 -21.87 8.65 -21.78
N ASN A 92 -20.76 8.17 -22.40
CA ASN A 92 -19.84 7.22 -21.76
C ASN A 92 -18.40 7.75 -21.58
N LEU A 93 -18.18 9.06 -21.71
CA LEU A 93 -16.84 9.61 -21.57
C LEU A 93 -16.42 9.72 -20.11
N ILE A 94 -15.22 9.22 -19.80
CA ILE A 94 -14.62 9.38 -18.48
C ILE A 94 -13.91 10.72 -18.34
N SER A 95 -13.93 11.26 -17.13
CA SER A 95 -13.23 12.48 -16.76
C SER A 95 -11.71 12.30 -16.82
N LEU A 96 -10.99 13.42 -16.90
CA LEU A 96 -9.53 13.39 -16.86
C LEU A 96 -9.00 12.81 -15.54
N ASN A 97 -9.71 13.07 -14.43
CA ASN A 97 -9.37 12.53 -13.12
C ASN A 97 -9.40 10.99 -13.13
N GLU A 98 -10.45 10.40 -13.70
CA GLU A 98 -10.57 8.95 -13.83
C GLU A 98 -9.50 8.37 -14.75
N ILE A 99 -9.17 9.04 -15.87
CA ILE A 99 -8.07 8.61 -16.75
C ILE A 99 -6.75 8.56 -15.98
N LEU A 100 -6.43 9.61 -15.22
CA LEU A 100 -5.21 9.67 -14.41
C LEU A 100 -5.19 8.59 -13.33
N GLU A 101 -6.31 8.37 -12.64
CA GLU A 101 -6.45 7.32 -11.64
C GLU A 101 -6.20 5.93 -12.25
N ILE A 102 -6.78 5.63 -13.42
CA ILE A 102 -6.55 4.36 -14.14
C ILE A 102 -5.06 4.19 -14.48
N LEU A 103 -4.40 5.23 -15.00
CA LEU A 103 -2.99 5.18 -15.37
C LEU A 103 -2.08 4.99 -14.14
N MET A 104 -2.34 5.71 -13.04
CA MET A 104 -1.59 5.58 -11.79
C MET A 104 -1.78 4.18 -11.19
N ASN A 105 -3.02 3.70 -11.10
CA ASN A 105 -3.33 2.37 -10.59
C ASN A 105 -2.70 1.27 -11.43
N LYS A 106 -2.72 1.40 -12.77
CA LYS A 106 -2.07 0.43 -13.67
C LYS A 106 -0.55 0.38 -13.44
N THR A 107 0.07 1.55 -13.29
CA THR A 107 1.52 1.67 -13.05
C THR A 107 1.92 1.02 -11.72
N LEU A 108 1.12 1.21 -10.66
CA LEU A 108 1.42 0.67 -9.34
C LEU A 108 1.10 -0.83 -9.21
N ASN A 109 -0.03 -1.27 -9.76
CA ASN A 109 -0.51 -2.65 -9.59
C ASN A 109 0.18 -3.62 -10.56
N THR A 110 0.52 -3.17 -11.77
CA THR A 110 1.16 -3.99 -12.81
C THR A 110 2.38 -3.27 -13.40
N PRO A 111 3.47 -3.08 -12.62
CA PRO A 111 4.63 -2.30 -13.07
C PRO A 111 5.38 -2.93 -14.26
N HIS A 112 5.22 -4.24 -14.48
CA HIS A 112 5.80 -4.97 -15.61
C HIS A 112 5.02 -4.77 -16.92
N ASP A 113 3.76 -4.33 -16.84
CA ASP A 113 2.92 -3.97 -17.99
C ASP A 113 2.03 -2.76 -17.61
N PRO A 114 2.61 -1.54 -17.56
CA PRO A 114 1.93 -0.35 -17.07
C PRO A 114 1.00 0.27 -18.13
N TYR A 115 0.79 -0.38 -19.27
CA TYR A 115 0.04 0.16 -20.39
C TYR A 115 -1.46 -0.07 -20.26
N VAL A 116 -2.23 0.97 -20.54
CA VAL A 116 -3.69 0.99 -20.58
C VAL A 116 -4.12 1.15 -22.04
N ALA A 117 -5.10 0.35 -22.47
CA ALA A 117 -5.69 0.49 -23.79
C ALA A 117 -6.66 1.69 -23.81
N ILE A 118 -6.55 2.52 -24.83
CA ILE A 118 -7.46 3.62 -25.12
C ILE A 118 -8.68 3.02 -25.81
N ASP A 119 -9.82 3.06 -25.14
CA ASP A 119 -11.12 2.68 -25.70
C ASP A 119 -12.00 3.92 -25.97
N ASP A 120 -13.26 3.68 -26.36
CA ASP A 120 -14.20 4.74 -26.74
C ASP A 120 -14.63 5.63 -25.57
N THR A 121 -14.30 5.28 -24.31
CA THR A 121 -14.58 6.10 -23.12
C THR A 121 -13.57 7.23 -22.95
N PHE A 122 -12.37 7.10 -23.54
CA PHE A 122 -11.31 8.09 -23.43
C PHE A 122 -11.58 9.24 -24.37
N TRP A 123 -11.80 10.44 -23.82
CA TRP A 123 -11.98 11.62 -24.66
C TRP A 123 -10.66 11.98 -25.37
N PRO A 124 -10.60 12.01 -26.72
CA PRO A 124 -9.33 12.17 -27.44
C PRO A 124 -8.53 13.43 -27.06
N PRO A 125 -9.16 14.59 -26.79
CA PRO A 125 -8.44 15.78 -26.31
C PRO A 125 -7.72 15.59 -24.97
N TYR A 126 -8.27 14.79 -24.04
CA TYR A 126 -7.58 14.47 -22.79
C TYR A 126 -6.37 13.58 -23.02
N VAL A 127 -6.52 12.55 -23.83
CA VAL A 127 -5.40 11.68 -24.22
C VAL A 127 -4.29 12.50 -24.87
N GLU A 128 -4.65 13.36 -25.83
CA GLU A 128 -3.70 14.20 -26.53
C GLU A 128 -3.01 15.20 -25.61
N MET A 129 -3.76 15.80 -24.68
CA MET A 129 -3.22 16.71 -23.67
C MET A 129 -2.17 16.02 -22.80
N LEU A 130 -2.48 14.82 -22.30
CA LEU A 130 -1.55 14.04 -21.47
C LEU A 130 -0.25 13.72 -22.23
N LEU A 131 -0.35 13.37 -23.51
CA LEU A 131 0.81 13.07 -24.36
C LEU A 131 1.64 14.33 -24.67
N ARG A 132 0.99 15.44 -25.02
CA ARG A 132 1.68 16.69 -25.39
C ARG A 132 2.45 17.31 -24.24
N TYR A 133 1.91 17.22 -23.02
CA TYR A 133 2.59 17.72 -21.82
C TYR A 133 3.54 16.70 -21.18
N GLY A 134 3.77 15.54 -21.82
CA GLY A 134 4.69 14.53 -21.31
C GLY A 134 4.23 13.88 -20.00
N ILE A 135 2.93 13.90 -19.72
CA ILE A 135 2.34 13.23 -18.55
C ILE A 135 2.16 11.74 -18.83
N ALA A 136 1.88 11.39 -20.09
CA ALA A 136 1.75 10.01 -20.55
C ALA A 136 2.60 9.76 -21.80
N VAL A 137 2.90 8.48 -22.07
CA VAL A 137 3.67 8.03 -23.22
C VAL A 137 2.92 6.91 -23.95
N ARG A 138 2.94 6.93 -25.29
CA ARG A 138 2.39 5.84 -26.10
C ARG A 138 3.29 4.61 -26.10
N HIS A 139 2.69 3.43 -26.26
CA HIS A 139 3.45 2.20 -26.51
C HIS A 139 4.13 2.25 -27.88
N HIS A 140 5.37 1.78 -27.98
CA HIS A 140 6.17 1.84 -29.22
C HIS A 140 5.54 1.05 -30.37
N GLU A 141 4.99 -0.12 -30.09
CA GLU A 141 4.31 -0.97 -31.09
C GLU A 141 2.80 -0.75 -31.22
N ASN A 142 2.13 -0.21 -30.19
CA ASN A 142 0.67 -0.12 -30.16
C ASN A 142 0.22 1.29 -29.80
N ASN A 143 -0.12 2.07 -30.82
CA ASN A 143 -0.56 3.46 -30.64
C ASN A 143 -1.86 3.59 -29.84
N PHE A 144 -2.65 2.53 -29.66
CA PHE A 144 -3.85 2.52 -28.82
C PHE A 144 -3.55 2.20 -27.36
N LYS A 145 -2.29 2.17 -26.95
CA LYS A 145 -1.89 2.00 -25.55
C LYS A 145 -1.08 3.18 -25.06
N ILE A 146 -1.40 3.63 -23.84
CA ILE A 146 -0.65 4.67 -23.14
C ILE A 146 -0.30 4.21 -21.73
N ARG A 147 0.79 4.73 -21.19
CA ARG A 147 1.17 4.59 -19.78
C ARG A 147 1.50 5.95 -19.20
N LEU A 148 1.48 6.06 -17.88
CA LEU A 148 2.00 7.25 -17.20
C LEU A 148 3.52 7.37 -17.46
N GLU A 149 4.00 8.61 -17.57
CA GLU A 149 5.44 8.86 -17.63
C GLU A 149 6.11 8.58 -16.28
N THR A 150 7.38 8.21 -16.33
CA THR A 150 8.20 8.01 -15.14
C THR A 150 8.72 9.36 -14.63
N PHE A 151 8.22 9.83 -13.49
CA PHE A 151 8.61 11.12 -12.88
C PHE A 151 9.83 11.05 -11.95
N PHE A 152 10.66 10.00 -12.07
CA PHE A 152 11.76 9.67 -11.16
C PHE A 152 13.09 9.53 -11.89
#